data_AF-A0A0L0F5L3-F1
#
_entry.id   AF-A0A0L0F5L3-F1
#
_cell.length_a   1.000
_cell.length_b   1.000
_cell.length_c   1.000
_cell.angle_alpha   90.00
_cell.angle_beta   90.00
_cell.angle_gamma   90.00
#
_symmetry.space_group_name_H-M   'P 1'
#
loop_
_entity.id
_entity.type
_entity.pdbx_description
1 polymer ?
#
loop_
_entity_poly.entity_id
_entity_poly.type
_entity_poly.pdbx_seq_one_letter_code
_entity_poly.pdbx_strand_id
1 'polypeptide(L)'
;RLRQCCDHPLLVLSAPSKDLATMNDFNKFAKQFSKGTTQSVEFVKKTMDALKNDAAPPECPICLDPAEDAVLPPCGHAACRDCLME
;
A
#
# COMPACT_ATOMS: atom_id res chain seq x y z
N ARG A 1 -12.71 -8.01 6.89
CA ARG A 1 -11.68 -6.95 6.94
C ARG A 1 -10.26 -7.53 7.06
N LEU A 2 -10.07 -8.67 7.74
CA LEU A 2 -8.82 -9.47 7.71
C LEU A 2 -8.21 -9.76 6.32
N ARG A 3 -9.03 -9.72 5.26
CA ARG A 3 -8.60 -9.88 3.86
C ARG A 3 -7.60 -8.79 3.42
N GLN A 4 -7.74 -7.56 3.93
CA GLN A 4 -6.81 -6.44 3.62
C GLN A 4 -5.41 -6.68 4.22
N CYS A 5 -5.32 -7.39 5.36
CA CYS A 5 -4.02 -7.77 5.94
C CYS A 5 -3.29 -8.81 5.08
N CYS A 6 -4.02 -9.53 4.20
CA CYS A 6 -3.45 -10.53 3.29
C CYS A 6 -2.97 -9.95 1.96
N ASP A 7 -3.25 -8.67 1.66
CA ASP A 7 -2.82 -8.02 0.42
C ASP A 7 -1.43 -7.35 0.55
N HIS A 8 -0.65 -7.79 1.54
CA HIS A 8 0.71 -7.31 1.73
C HIS A 8 1.55 -7.56 0.47
N PRO A 9 2.22 -6.56 -0.12
CA PRO A 9 3.01 -6.72 -1.35
C PRO A 9 3.98 -7.90 -1.29
N LEU A 10 4.69 -8.10 -0.16
CA LEU A 10 5.53 -9.29 0.05
C LEU A 10 4.78 -10.63 -0.05
N LEU A 11 3.55 -10.70 0.49
CA LEU A 11 2.74 -11.91 0.49
C LEU A 11 2.14 -12.16 -0.90
N VAL A 12 1.59 -11.11 -1.53
CA VAL A 12 1.07 -11.15 -2.90
C VAL A 12 2.16 -11.51 -3.91
N LEU A 13 3.38 -11.02 -3.72
CA LEU A 13 4.53 -11.29 -4.58
C LEU A 13 5.25 -12.60 -4.22
N SER A 14 4.88 -13.26 -3.12
CA SER A 14 5.63 -14.41 -2.56
C SER A 14 7.13 -14.13 -2.43
N ALA A 15 7.50 -12.86 -2.17
CA ALA A 15 8.88 -12.43 -2.14
C ALA A 15 9.47 -12.70 -0.74
N PRO A 16 10.64 -13.36 -0.63
CA PRO A 16 11.28 -13.55 0.66
C PRO A 16 11.68 -12.19 1.24
N SER A 17 11.58 -12.04 2.56
CA SER A 17 11.90 -10.80 3.30
C SER A 17 13.30 -10.22 3.02
N LYS A 18 14.21 -11.02 2.46
CA LYS A 18 15.57 -10.62 2.06
C LYS A 18 15.60 -9.73 0.81
N ASP A 19 14.55 -9.73 0.00
CA ASP A 19 14.42 -8.91 -1.21
C ASP A 19 13.81 -7.52 -0.94
N LEU A 20 13.71 -7.11 0.33
CA LEU A 20 13.18 -5.80 0.72
C LEU A 20 14.01 -4.63 0.14
N ALA A 21 15.31 -4.83 -0.10
CA ALA A 21 16.13 -3.85 -0.81
C ALA A 21 15.65 -3.65 -2.26
N THR A 22 15.14 -4.71 -2.88
CA THR A 22 14.51 -4.64 -4.21
C THR A 22 13.20 -3.87 -4.16
N MET A 23 12.45 -3.97 -3.04
CA MET A 23 11.20 -3.23 -2.78
C MET A 23 11.37 -1.71 -2.69
N ASN A 24 12.55 -1.23 -2.35
CA ASN A 24 12.81 0.22 -2.29
C ASN A 24 12.85 0.89 -3.67
N ASP A 25 13.03 0.12 -4.76
CA ASP A 25 13.01 0.67 -6.12
C ASP A 25 11.58 0.76 -6.67
N PHE A 26 10.88 1.82 -6.26
CA PHE A 26 9.50 2.10 -6.66
C PHE A 26 9.28 2.04 -8.19
N ASN A 27 10.28 2.42 -9.00
CA ASN A 27 10.18 2.37 -10.46
C ASN A 27 10.12 0.94 -11.00
N LYS A 28 10.86 0.01 -10.38
CA LYS A 28 10.83 -1.41 -10.74
C LYS A 28 9.46 -2.00 -10.42
N PHE A 29 8.88 -1.64 -9.27
CA PHE A 29 7.54 -2.06 -8.85
C PHE A 29 6.46 -1.52 -9.79
N ALA A 30 6.46 -0.21 -10.04
CA ALA A 30 5.50 0.41 -10.95
C ALA A 30 5.52 -0.26 -12.33
N LYS A 31 6.70 -0.54 -12.88
CA LYS A 31 6.84 -1.27 -14.16
C LYS A 31 6.28 -2.69 -14.10
N GLN A 32 6.55 -3.44 -13.03
CA GLN A 32 6.07 -4.81 -12.89
C GLN A 32 4.55 -4.90 -12.74
N PHE A 33 3.93 -4.01 -11.97
CA PHE A 33 2.47 -3.97 -11.81
C PHE A 33 1.74 -3.32 -12.99
N SER A 34 2.42 -2.46 -13.75
CA SER A 34 1.88 -1.92 -15.02
C SER A 34 1.89 -2.93 -16.17
N LYS A 35 2.72 -3.98 -16.11
CA LYS A 35 2.73 -5.10 -17.08
C LYS A 35 1.44 -5.91 -16.96
N GLY A 36 0.41 -5.48 -17.67
CA GLY A 36 -0.90 -6.13 -17.72
C GLY A 36 -2.08 -5.18 -17.52
N THR A 37 -1.83 -3.90 -17.25
CA THR A 37 -2.92 -2.92 -17.13
C THR A 37 -3.40 -2.52 -18.53
N THR A 38 -4.64 -2.87 -18.88
CA THR A 38 -5.39 -2.38 -20.06
C THR A 38 -6.25 -1.15 -19.72
N GLN A 39 -5.94 -0.49 -18.61
CA GLN A 39 -6.67 0.68 -18.13
C GLN A 39 -6.45 1.87 -19.07
N SER A 40 -7.52 2.60 -19.39
CA SER A 40 -7.40 3.80 -20.20
C SER A 40 -6.64 4.88 -19.42
N VAL A 41 -5.86 5.68 -20.14
CA VAL A 41 -5.08 6.80 -19.55
C VAL A 41 -5.98 7.77 -18.77
N GLU A 42 -7.22 7.94 -19.24
CA GLU A 42 -8.25 8.76 -18.60
C GLU A 42 -8.69 8.19 -17.25
N PHE A 43 -8.87 6.87 -17.14
CA PHE A 43 -9.21 6.22 -15.89
C PHE A 43 -8.08 6.38 -14.86
N VAL A 44 -6.84 6.17 -15.28
CA VAL A 44 -5.67 6.36 -14.40
C VAL A 44 -5.62 7.79 -13.90
N LYS A 45 -5.79 8.79 -14.79
CA LYS A 45 -5.77 10.20 -14.42
C LYS A 45 -6.88 10.55 -13.42
N LYS A 46 -8.13 10.14 -13.70
CA LYS A 46 -9.28 10.38 -12.81
C LYS A 46 -9.07 9.74 -11.43
N THR A 47 -8.51 8.53 -11.39
CA THR A 47 -8.24 7.81 -10.13
C THR A 47 -7.16 8.51 -9.32
N MET A 48 -6.08 8.96 -9.99
CA MET A 48 -5.01 9.71 -9.34
C MET A 48 -5.48 11.07 -8.80
N ASP A 49 -6.37 11.76 -9.52
CA ASP A 49 -6.95 13.02 -9.06
C ASP A 49 -7.90 12.78 -7.88
N ALA A 50 -8.70 11.71 -7.89
CA ALA A 50 -9.54 11.36 -6.74
C ALA A 50 -8.71 11.07 -5.48
N LEU A 51 -7.64 10.28 -5.60
CA LEU A 51 -6.75 9.94 -4.47
C LEU A 51 -6.04 11.16 -3.85
N LYS A 52 -5.77 12.20 -4.63
CA LYS A 52 -5.16 13.44 -4.13
C LYS A 52 -6.14 14.34 -3.40
N ASN A 53 -7.41 14.32 -3.80
CA ASN A 53 -8.44 15.22 -3.27
C ASN A 53 -9.19 14.60 -2.08
N ASP A 54 -9.43 13.28 -2.08
CA ASP A 54 -9.99 12.54 -0.95
C ASP A 54 -8.89 12.11 0.02
N ALA A 55 -8.20 13.09 0.63
CA ALA A 55 -7.19 12.88 1.65
C ALA A 55 -7.81 12.48 3.00
N ALA A 56 -8.68 11.47 3.00
CA ALA A 56 -9.08 10.82 4.24
C ALA A 56 -7.82 10.23 4.90
N PRO A 57 -7.66 10.38 6.22
CA PRO A 57 -6.56 9.73 6.92
C PRO A 57 -6.62 8.22 6.66
N PRO A 58 -5.46 7.57 6.45
CA PRO A 58 -5.44 6.14 6.18
C PRO A 58 -6.07 5.39 7.35
N GLU A 59 -6.97 4.45 7.07
CA GLU A 59 -7.58 3.57 8.07
C GLU A 59 -6.52 2.57 8.55
N CYS A 60 -6.35 2.42 9.86
CA CYS A 60 -5.46 1.42 10.42
C CYS A 60 -6.03 0.01 10.17
N PRO A 61 -5.26 -0.92 9.59
CA PRO A 61 -5.75 -2.27 9.28
C PRO A 61 -5.99 -3.15 10.52
N ILE A 62 -5.58 -2.68 11.71
CA ILE A 62 -5.65 -3.43 12.97
C ILE A 62 -6.89 -3.01 13.77
N CYS A 63 -6.97 -1.73 14.17
CA CYS A 63 -8.11 -1.21 14.92
C CYS A 63 -9.30 -0.80 14.04
N LEU A 64 -9.09 -0.61 12.73
CA LEU A 64 -10.10 -0.20 11.76
C LEU A 64 -10.64 1.24 11.96
N ASP A 65 -9.87 2.05 12.68
CA ASP A 65 -10.11 3.48 12.89
C ASP A 65 -9.13 4.31 12.05
N PRO A 66 -9.38 5.62 11.86
CA PRO A 66 -8.38 6.54 11.31
C PRO A 66 -7.04 6.38 12.05
N ALA A 67 -5.96 6.17 11.30
CA ALA A 67 -4.66 5.86 11.91
C ALA A 67 -4.12 7.07 12.71
N GLU A 68 -4.06 6.90 14.03
CA GLU A 68 -3.41 7.83 14.95
C GLU A 68 -1.91 7.47 15.08
N ASP A 69 -1.04 8.49 15.07
CA ASP A 69 0.42 8.32 15.00
C ASP A 69 0.83 7.28 13.94
N ALA A 70 0.35 7.49 12.71
CA ALA A 70 0.52 6.55 11.62
C ALA A 70 1.99 6.31 11.30
N VAL A 71 2.43 5.07 11.45
CA VAL A 71 3.74 4.60 11.00
C VAL A 71 3.60 3.96 9.63
N LEU A 72 4.59 4.21 8.77
CA LEU A 72 4.67 3.66 7.42
C LEU A 72 5.83 2.65 7.37
N PRO A 73 5.59 1.35 7.59
CA PRO A 73 6.61 0.33 7.48
C PRO A 73 7.08 0.20 6.02
N PRO A 74 8.18 -0.53 5.76
CA PRO A 74 8.72 -0.74 4.42
C PRO A 74 7.75 -1.32 3.37
N CYS A 75 6.60 -1.84 3.81
CA CYS A 75 5.53 -2.32 2.95
C CYS A 75 4.54 -1.24 2.47
N GLY A 76 4.66 -0.01 2.96
CA GLY A 76 3.88 1.14 2.50
C GLY A 76 2.45 1.22 3.03
N HIS A 77 2.05 0.36 3.97
CA HIS A 77 0.74 0.44 4.63
C HIS A 77 0.83 1.26 5.92
N ALA A 78 -0.01 2.28 6.05
CA ALA A 78 -0.10 3.03 7.30
C ALA A 78 -0.85 2.21 8.37
N ALA A 79 -0.35 2.22 9.60
CA ALA A 79 -1.01 1.65 10.77
C ALA A 79 -0.68 2.50 12.01
N CYS A 80 -1.50 2.46 13.06
CA CYS A 80 -1.19 3.13 14.32
C CYS A 80 0.10 2.54 14.91
N ARG A 81 0.97 3.39 15.47
CA ARG A 81 2.17 2.94 16.17
C ARG A 81 1.83 1.94 17.27
N ASP A 82 0.84 2.30 18.10
CA ASP A 82 0.46 1.48 19.26
C ASP A 82 -0.03 0.10 18.82
N CYS A 83 -0.87 0.05 17.78
CA CYS A 83 -1.35 -1.23 17.22
C CYS A 83 -0.24 -2.12 16.63
N LEU A 84 0.93 -1.57 16.25
CA LEU A 84 2.07 -2.39 15.81
C LEU A 84 2.99 -2.85 16.95
N MET A 85 2.88 -2.23 18.11
CA MET A 85 3.76 -2.46 19.26
C MET A 85 3.10 -3.29 20.36
N GLU A 86 1.78 -3.43 20.35
CA GLU A 86 0.98 -4.37 21.15
C GLU A 86 0.92 -5.78 20.54
#